data_AF-A0A3N5P2G5-F1
#
_entry.id   AF-A0A3N5P2G5-F1
#
_cell.length_a   1.000
_cell.length_b   1.000
_cell.length_c   1.000
_cell.angle_alpha   90.00
_cell.angle_beta   90.00
_cell.angle_gamma   90.00
#
_symmetry.space_group_name_H-M   'P 1'
#
loop_
_entity.id
_entity.type
_entity.pdbx_description
1 polymer ?
#
loop_
_entity_poly.entity_id
_entity_poly.type
_entity_poly.pdbx_seq_one_letter_code
_entity_poly.pdbx_strand_id
1 'polypeptide(L)'
;MRRFAAVIVSILLLGIVGVACLMAGRFERRMAIAEEDMAVLDFVDPEAEYARLEEEIAGIPLVSDGALKDIRRRRAMLQYWQRDYTDLIEVARQATASDSADTVDPEMRVLAANALYRVAQRGPQDRATLLKNLDAAIRAYNEALRAGVGRPDVAFNYELAVRLREEIGAGKRKALTNVKTEDTESDPNMHGDPGEPPKDMKVEQFQIRIPMDPKEIKQSQEEAAGTGAARRKRG
;
A
#
# COMPACT_ATOMS: atom_id res chain seq x y z
N MET A 1 60.48 -14.95 -12.19
CA MET A 1 59.72 -13.74 -11.83
C MET A 1 58.34 -13.66 -12.48
N ARG A 2 58.19 -13.73 -13.81
CA ARG A 2 56.88 -13.63 -14.49
C ARG A 2 55.79 -14.60 -14.00
N ARG A 3 56.12 -15.88 -13.74
CA ARG A 3 55.16 -16.88 -13.23
C ARG A 3 54.69 -16.58 -11.80
N PHE A 4 55.59 -16.12 -10.92
CA PHE A 4 55.24 -15.69 -9.56
C PHE A 4 54.34 -14.45 -9.56
N ALA A 5 54.63 -13.46 -10.42
CA ALA A 5 53.77 -12.29 -10.59
C ALA A 5 52.36 -12.68 -11.08
N ALA A 6 52.27 -13.62 -12.03
CA ALA A 6 50.98 -14.13 -12.51
C ALA A 6 50.18 -14.83 -11.40
N VAL A 7 50.81 -15.65 -10.56
CA VAL A 7 50.13 -16.30 -9.43
C VAL A 7 49.58 -15.28 -8.42
N ILE A 8 50.37 -14.25 -8.08
CA ILE A 8 49.95 -13.20 -7.15
C ILE A 8 48.75 -12.43 -7.72
N VAL A 9 48.79 -12.06 -8.99
CA VAL A 9 47.67 -11.38 -9.66
C VAL A 9 46.41 -12.25 -9.68
N SER A 10 46.54 -13.55 -9.97
CA SER A 10 45.39 -14.48 -9.94
C SER A 10 44.78 -14.62 -8.55
N ILE A 11 45.60 -14.69 -7.48
CA ILE A 11 45.11 -14.75 -6.10
C ILE A 11 44.38 -13.46 -5.74
N LEU A 12 44.91 -12.29 -6.13
CA LEU A 12 44.25 -11.01 -5.91
C LEU A 12 42.91 -10.93 -6.64
N LEU A 13 42.84 -11.37 -7.89
CA LEU A 13 41.59 -11.42 -8.66
C LEU A 13 40.56 -12.36 -8.02
N LEU A 14 40.96 -13.57 -7.63
CA LEU A 14 40.10 -14.52 -6.92
C LEU A 14 39.62 -13.96 -5.57
N GLY A 15 40.49 -13.26 -4.84
CA GLY A 15 40.13 -12.57 -3.61
C GLY A 15 39.07 -11.49 -3.83
N ILE A 16 39.23 -10.66 -4.87
CA ILE A 16 38.25 -9.63 -5.24
C ILE A 16 36.91 -10.26 -5.61
N VAL A 17 36.90 -11.32 -6.43
CA VAL A 17 35.67 -12.04 -6.80
C VAL A 17 35.00 -12.67 -5.59
N GLY A 18 35.78 -13.30 -4.69
CA GLY A 18 35.25 -13.88 -3.46
C GLY A 18 34.60 -12.83 -2.55
N VAL A 19 35.23 -11.67 -2.40
CA VAL A 19 34.64 -10.54 -1.65
C VAL A 19 33.36 -10.05 -2.33
N ALA A 20 33.34 -9.90 -3.66
CA ALA A 20 32.16 -9.49 -4.40
C ALA A 20 30.98 -10.46 -4.20
N CYS A 21 31.22 -11.78 -4.26
CA CYS A 21 30.19 -12.78 -3.99
C CYS A 21 29.67 -12.73 -2.55
N LEU A 22 30.54 -12.47 -1.56
CA LEU A 22 30.11 -12.31 -0.17
C LEU A 22 29.28 -11.03 0.03
N MET A 23 29.63 -9.94 -0.65
CA MET A 23 28.83 -8.71 -0.61
C MET A 23 27.46 -8.93 -1.26
N ALA A 24 27.39 -9.59 -2.41
CA ALA A 24 26.14 -9.95 -3.07
C ALA A 24 25.26 -10.84 -2.18
N GLY A 25 25.82 -11.87 -1.55
CA GLY A 25 25.05 -12.75 -0.65
C GLY A 25 24.54 -12.03 0.61
N ARG A 26 25.31 -11.08 1.16
CA ARG A 26 24.84 -10.24 2.27
C ARG A 26 23.72 -9.31 1.83
N PHE A 27 23.86 -8.70 0.66
CA PHE A 27 22.84 -7.85 0.08
C PHE A 27 21.52 -8.59 -0.14
N GLU A 28 21.57 -9.75 -0.81
CA GLU A 28 20.39 -10.59 -1.05
C GLU A 28 19.71 -11.01 0.25
N ARG A 29 20.48 -11.35 1.29
CA ARG A 29 19.92 -11.70 2.60
C ARG A 29 19.21 -10.52 3.26
N ARG A 30 19.78 -9.31 3.22
CA ARG A 30 19.17 -8.10 3.80
C ARG A 30 17.88 -7.73 3.04
N MET A 31 17.92 -7.82 1.72
CA MET A 31 16.74 -7.63 0.87
C MET A 31 15.63 -8.65 1.19
N ALA A 32 15.99 -9.92 1.39
CA ALA A 32 15.03 -10.96 1.72
C ALA A 32 14.37 -10.75 3.10
N ILE A 33 15.15 -10.31 4.11
CA ILE A 33 14.61 -9.97 5.43
C ILE A 33 13.62 -8.80 5.32
N ALA A 34 14.01 -7.72 4.63
CA ALA A 34 13.12 -6.58 4.42
C ALA A 34 11.85 -6.96 3.62
N GLU A 35 11.91 -7.96 2.74
CA GLU A 35 10.74 -8.48 2.03
C GLU A 35 9.86 -9.36 2.91
N GLU A 36 10.45 -10.17 3.79
CA GLU A 36 9.74 -10.94 4.81
C GLU A 36 8.95 -10.01 5.74
N ASP A 37 9.59 -8.95 6.22
CA ASP A 37 8.98 -7.92 7.06
C ASP A 37 7.81 -7.22 6.33
N MET A 38 7.99 -6.84 5.06
CA MET A 38 6.89 -6.30 4.25
C MET A 38 5.74 -7.30 4.06
N ALA A 39 6.03 -8.60 3.95
CA ALA A 39 5.01 -9.64 3.78
C ALA A 39 4.17 -9.84 5.06
N VAL A 40 4.74 -9.56 6.24
CA VAL A 40 4.01 -9.52 7.52
C VAL A 40 3.47 -8.14 7.86
N LEU A 41 3.53 -7.19 6.92
CA LEU A 41 3.05 -5.81 7.05
C LEU A 41 3.78 -4.99 8.13
N ASP A 42 5.04 -5.34 8.43
CA ASP A 42 5.94 -4.48 9.18
C ASP A 42 6.68 -3.58 8.19
N PHE A 43 6.49 -2.27 8.31
CA PHE A 43 7.01 -1.30 7.34
C PHE A 43 8.08 -0.38 7.91
N VAL A 44 8.25 -0.34 9.23
CA VAL A 44 9.17 0.60 9.88
C VAL A 44 10.61 0.16 9.61
N ASP A 45 10.90 -1.11 9.84
CA ASP A 45 12.24 -1.67 9.66
C ASP A 45 12.65 -1.72 8.18
N PRO A 46 11.79 -2.15 7.23
CA PRO A 46 12.10 -2.11 5.81
C PRO A 46 12.37 -0.72 5.25
N GLU A 47 11.71 0.33 5.76
CA GLU A 47 11.90 1.70 5.26
C GLU A 47 13.34 2.18 5.47
N ALA A 48 13.82 2.03 6.70
CA ALA A 48 15.18 2.39 7.07
C ALA A 48 16.20 1.52 6.32
N GLU A 49 15.88 0.23 6.13
CA GLU A 49 16.78 -0.72 5.49
C GLU A 49 16.94 -0.46 3.99
N TYR A 50 15.85 -0.26 3.25
CA TYR A 50 15.91 0.07 1.83
C TYR A 50 16.65 1.40 1.58
N ALA A 51 16.45 2.40 2.44
CA ALA A 51 17.17 3.67 2.32
C ALA A 51 18.69 3.49 2.48
N ARG A 52 19.13 2.67 3.44
CA ARG A 52 20.56 2.34 3.64
C ARG A 52 21.14 1.57 2.46
N LEU A 53 20.40 0.59 1.95
CA LEU A 53 20.84 -0.22 0.81
C LEU A 53 20.99 0.62 -0.47
N GLU A 54 20.09 1.59 -0.68
CA GLU A 54 20.19 2.53 -1.80
C GLU A 54 21.47 3.37 -1.71
N GLU A 55 21.79 3.93 -0.54
CA GLU A 55 23.00 4.72 -0.32
C GLU A 55 24.29 3.89 -0.47
N GLU A 56 24.29 2.67 0.09
CA GLU A 56 25.44 1.74 0.03
C GLU A 56 25.80 1.36 -1.41
N ILE A 57 24.78 1.15 -2.26
CA ILE A 57 24.98 0.74 -3.65
C ILE A 57 25.21 1.92 -4.59
N ALA A 58 24.62 3.09 -4.34
CA ALA A 58 24.76 4.25 -5.21
C ALA A 58 26.23 4.69 -5.40
N GLY A 59 27.11 4.40 -4.43
CA GLY A 59 28.54 4.73 -4.48
C GLY A 59 29.42 3.73 -5.23
N ILE A 60 28.89 2.60 -5.71
CA ILE A 60 29.69 1.52 -6.29
C ILE A 60 29.55 1.56 -7.83
N PRO A 61 30.61 1.98 -8.58
CA PRO A 61 30.52 2.21 -10.04
C PRO A 61 30.21 0.97 -10.88
N LEU A 62 30.34 -0.22 -10.29
CA LEU A 62 30.13 -1.51 -10.96
C LEU A 62 28.84 -2.22 -10.54
N VAL A 63 28.04 -1.65 -9.63
CA VAL A 63 26.74 -2.25 -9.30
C VAL A 63 25.78 -1.99 -10.46
N SER A 64 24.99 -3.01 -10.79
CA SER A 64 24.04 -2.92 -11.88
C SER A 64 22.95 -1.88 -11.56
N ASP A 65 22.64 -1.03 -12.54
CA ASP A 65 21.45 -0.16 -12.51
C ASP A 65 20.17 -0.92 -12.14
N GLY A 66 20.14 -2.23 -12.41
CA GLY A 66 19.05 -3.13 -12.01
C GLY A 66 18.85 -3.25 -10.50
N ALA A 67 19.92 -3.39 -9.70
CA ALA A 67 19.81 -3.50 -8.25
C ALA A 67 19.29 -2.19 -7.64
N LEU A 68 19.79 -1.06 -8.12
CA LEU A 68 19.35 0.26 -7.68
C LEU A 68 17.88 0.52 -8.06
N LYS A 69 17.46 0.13 -9.27
CA LYS A 69 16.06 0.18 -9.71
C LYS A 69 15.15 -0.70 -8.83
N ASP A 70 15.60 -1.91 -8.48
CA ASP A 70 14.81 -2.81 -7.63
C ASP A 70 14.60 -2.25 -6.21
N ILE A 71 15.66 -1.74 -5.58
CA ILE A 71 15.56 -1.10 -4.26
C ILE A 71 14.59 0.08 -4.30
N ARG A 72 14.73 0.96 -5.29
CA ARG A 72 13.83 2.11 -5.46
C ARG A 72 12.38 1.69 -5.65
N ARG A 73 12.13 0.65 -6.44
CA ARG A 73 10.78 0.10 -6.65
C ARG A 73 10.20 -0.45 -5.35
N ARG A 74 10.97 -1.20 -4.55
CA ARG A 74 10.51 -1.74 -3.27
C ARG A 74 10.23 -0.64 -2.25
N ARG A 75 11.09 0.37 -2.16
CA ARG A 75 10.86 1.57 -1.35
C ARG A 75 9.60 2.32 -1.77
N ALA A 76 9.37 2.48 -3.06
CA ALA A 76 8.15 3.10 -3.57
C ALA A 76 6.90 2.26 -3.25
N MET A 77 7.00 0.92 -3.32
CA MET A 77 5.91 0.01 -2.94
C MET A 77 5.58 0.14 -1.45
N LEU A 78 6.61 0.26 -0.62
CA LEU A 78 6.47 0.52 0.82
C LEU A 78 5.70 1.83 1.07
N GLN A 79 6.12 2.93 0.45
CA GLN A 79 5.44 4.23 0.52
C GLN A 79 3.97 4.13 0.10
N TYR A 80 3.69 3.38 -0.99
CA TYR A 80 2.33 3.14 -1.44
C TYR A 80 1.45 2.45 -0.38
N TRP A 81 1.98 1.42 0.29
CA TRP A 81 1.26 0.70 1.35
C TRP A 81 1.12 1.51 2.64
N GLN A 82 2.16 2.25 3.01
CA GLN A 82 2.16 3.21 4.12
C GLN A 82 1.29 4.45 3.86
N ARG A 83 0.74 4.58 2.65
CA ARG A 83 -0.15 5.67 2.23
C ARG A 83 0.53 7.03 2.03
N ASP A 84 1.86 7.05 2.01
CA ASP A 84 2.65 8.20 1.61
C ASP A 84 2.80 8.20 0.09
N TYR A 85 1.99 9.03 -0.58
CA TYR A 85 1.98 9.11 -2.04
C TYR A 85 2.83 10.26 -2.57
N THR A 86 3.53 10.99 -1.70
CA THR A 86 4.18 12.26 -2.06
C THR A 86 5.18 12.08 -3.19
N ASP A 87 6.13 11.16 -3.03
CA ASP A 87 7.16 10.87 -4.04
C ASP A 87 6.58 10.19 -5.29
N LEU A 88 5.57 9.34 -5.12
CA LEU A 88 4.89 8.64 -6.22
C LEU A 88 4.13 9.60 -7.15
N ILE A 89 3.62 10.72 -6.63
CA ILE A 89 3.01 11.77 -7.45
C ILE A 89 4.06 12.47 -8.31
N GLU A 90 5.26 12.73 -7.78
CA GLU A 90 6.38 13.30 -8.53
C GLU A 90 6.79 12.38 -9.68
N VAL A 91 6.91 11.08 -9.41
CA VAL A 91 7.18 10.04 -10.39
C VAL A 91 6.12 10.01 -11.48
N ALA A 92 4.83 10.08 -11.12
CA ALA A 92 3.74 10.09 -12.09
C ALA A 92 3.87 11.29 -13.04
N ARG A 93 4.23 12.47 -12.51
CA ARG A 93 4.44 13.66 -13.33
C ARG A 93 5.58 13.46 -14.32
N GLN A 94 6.72 12.94 -13.87
CA GLN A 94 7.87 12.65 -14.73
C GLN A 94 7.52 11.62 -15.81
N ALA A 95 6.75 10.59 -15.46
CA ALA A 95 6.30 9.56 -16.40
C ALA A 95 5.42 10.15 -17.50
N THR A 96 4.56 11.12 -17.18
CA THR A 96 3.69 11.79 -18.16
C THR A 96 4.35 12.93 -18.94
N ALA A 97 5.55 13.35 -18.54
CA ALA A 97 6.29 14.42 -19.21
C ALA A 97 7.07 13.87 -20.41
N SER A 98 6.90 14.49 -21.58
CA SER A 98 7.46 14.01 -22.86
C SER A 98 8.98 13.84 -22.86
N ASP A 99 9.71 14.65 -22.10
CA ASP A 99 11.18 14.64 -22.09
C ASP A 99 11.77 13.57 -21.16
N SER A 100 10.97 13.03 -20.23
CA SER A 100 11.44 12.08 -19.19
C SER A 100 10.66 10.77 -19.15
N ALA A 101 9.59 10.62 -19.94
CA ALA A 101 8.74 9.43 -19.93
C ALA A 101 9.57 8.15 -20.01
N ASP A 102 10.44 8.02 -21.02
CA ASP A 102 11.26 6.82 -21.28
C ASP A 102 12.29 6.50 -20.20
N THR A 103 12.61 7.45 -19.32
CA THR A 103 13.57 7.24 -18.23
C THR A 103 12.95 6.58 -17.00
N VAL A 104 11.62 6.61 -16.88
CA VAL A 104 10.90 6.05 -15.74
C VAL A 104 10.63 4.56 -15.97
N ASP A 105 11.06 3.74 -15.01
CA ASP A 105 10.84 2.30 -15.00
C ASP A 105 9.34 1.95 -15.15
N PRO A 106 8.97 1.00 -16.05
CA PRO A 106 7.56 0.68 -16.33
C PRO A 106 6.75 0.25 -15.10
N GLU A 107 7.35 -0.50 -14.17
CA GLU A 107 6.63 -0.91 -12.95
C GLU A 107 6.42 0.26 -12.01
N MET A 108 7.41 1.15 -11.91
CA MET A 108 7.29 2.39 -11.17
C MET A 108 6.16 3.28 -11.72
N ARG A 109 5.96 3.34 -13.05
CA ARG A 109 4.82 4.08 -13.66
C ARG A 109 3.47 3.53 -13.21
N VAL A 110 3.32 2.21 -13.14
CA VAL A 110 2.09 1.55 -12.68
C VAL A 110 1.80 1.91 -11.23
N LEU A 111 2.82 1.83 -10.37
CA LEU A 111 2.67 2.15 -8.96
C LEU A 111 2.30 3.62 -8.74
N ALA A 112 2.92 4.52 -9.49
CA ALA A 112 2.62 5.95 -9.48
C ALA A 112 1.18 6.25 -9.95
N ALA A 113 0.69 5.54 -10.98
CA ALA A 113 -0.69 5.65 -11.44
C ALA A 113 -1.70 5.15 -10.37
N ASN A 114 -1.39 4.03 -9.71
CA ASN A 114 -2.18 3.53 -8.58
C ASN A 114 -2.24 4.55 -7.44
N ALA A 115 -1.12 5.19 -7.11
CA ALA A 115 -1.06 6.23 -6.08
C ALA A 115 -1.94 7.43 -6.43
N LEU A 116 -1.86 7.96 -7.66
CA LEU A 116 -2.75 9.03 -8.13
C LEU A 116 -4.23 8.66 -8.02
N TYR A 117 -4.58 7.42 -8.36
CA TYR A 117 -5.95 6.92 -8.23
C TYR A 117 -6.40 6.83 -6.77
N ARG A 118 -5.52 6.44 -5.84
CA ARG A 118 -5.82 6.45 -4.39
C ARG A 118 -5.98 7.87 -3.85
N VAL A 119 -5.14 8.80 -4.28
CA VAL A 119 -5.24 10.23 -3.93
C VAL A 119 -6.57 10.82 -4.43
N ALA A 120 -6.96 10.50 -5.66
CA ALA A 120 -8.24 10.94 -6.23
C ALA A 120 -9.45 10.48 -5.41
N GLN A 121 -9.36 9.34 -4.74
CA GLN A 121 -10.44 8.80 -3.89
C GLN A 121 -10.45 9.36 -2.47
N ARG A 122 -9.40 10.05 -2.02
CA ARG A 122 -9.29 10.50 -0.62
C ARG A 122 -9.88 11.89 -0.39
N GLY A 123 -10.63 11.98 0.70
CA GLY A 123 -11.09 13.21 1.33
C GLY A 123 -12.38 13.78 0.74
N PRO A 124 -13.01 14.74 1.44
CA PRO A 124 -14.12 15.50 0.90
C PRO A 124 -13.60 16.40 -0.24
N GLN A 125 -13.74 15.93 -1.47
CA GLN A 125 -13.40 16.72 -2.66
C GLN A 125 -14.66 17.22 -3.34
N ASP A 126 -14.63 18.47 -3.78
CA ASP A 126 -15.65 18.96 -4.70
C ASP A 126 -15.57 18.14 -6.00
N ARG A 127 -16.71 18.04 -6.68
CA ARG A 127 -16.85 17.23 -7.89
C ARG A 127 -15.83 17.61 -8.97
N ALA A 128 -15.46 18.90 -9.10
CA ALA A 128 -14.55 19.34 -10.13
C ALA A 128 -13.11 18.88 -9.84
N THR A 129 -12.65 19.00 -8.59
CA THR A 129 -11.33 18.49 -8.17
C THR A 129 -11.25 16.97 -8.27
N LEU A 130 -12.31 16.25 -7.89
CA LEU A 130 -12.39 14.80 -8.05
C LEU A 130 -12.24 14.37 -9.52
N LEU A 131 -12.96 15.02 -10.44
CA LEU A 131 -12.86 14.74 -11.87
C LEU A 131 -11.46 15.06 -12.42
N LYS A 132 -10.86 16.19 -12.00
CA LYS A 132 -9.50 16.57 -12.38
C LYS A 132 -8.46 15.53 -11.93
N ASN A 133 -8.59 15.02 -10.70
CA ASN A 133 -7.67 14.02 -10.17
C ASN A 133 -7.85 12.66 -10.84
N LEU A 134 -9.09 12.26 -11.16
CA LEU A 134 -9.36 11.07 -11.98
C LEU A 134 -8.79 11.22 -13.40
N ASP A 135 -8.91 12.40 -14.02
CA ASP A 135 -8.31 12.68 -15.33
C ASP A 135 -6.77 12.54 -15.29
N ALA A 136 -6.12 12.96 -14.21
CA ALA A 136 -4.68 12.75 -14.01
C ALA A 136 -4.32 11.27 -13.86
N ALA A 137 -5.08 10.50 -13.07
CA ALA A 137 -4.87 9.07 -12.91
C ALA A 137 -5.08 8.30 -14.24
N ILE A 138 -6.12 8.64 -15.01
CA ILE A 138 -6.39 8.05 -16.34
C ILE A 138 -5.22 8.28 -17.29
N ARG A 139 -4.64 9.50 -17.32
CA ARG A 139 -3.45 9.79 -18.14
C ARG A 139 -2.24 8.95 -17.70
N ALA A 140 -2.00 8.84 -16.39
CA ALA A 140 -0.91 8.04 -15.86
C ALA A 140 -1.06 6.55 -16.20
N TYR A 141 -2.27 5.99 -16.11
CA TYR A 141 -2.53 4.62 -16.55
C TYR A 141 -2.36 4.44 -18.06
N ASN A 142 -2.80 5.40 -18.87
CA ASN A 142 -2.60 5.36 -20.33
C ASN A 142 -1.10 5.32 -20.67
N GLU A 143 -0.30 6.15 -20.00
CA GLU A 143 1.15 6.17 -20.18
C GLU A 143 1.81 4.87 -19.70
N ALA A 144 1.36 4.30 -18.59
CA ALA A 144 1.82 2.99 -18.13
C ALA A 144 1.48 1.86 -19.13
N LEU A 145 0.31 1.91 -19.78
CA LEU A 145 -0.08 0.97 -20.83
C LEU A 145 0.78 1.12 -22.09
N ARG A 146 1.13 2.36 -22.46
CA ARG A 146 2.02 2.66 -23.61
C ARG A 146 3.45 2.18 -23.39
N ALA A 147 3.95 2.31 -22.16
CA ALA A 147 5.30 1.92 -21.77
C ALA A 147 5.57 0.40 -21.90
N GLY A 148 4.51 -0.42 -21.92
CA GLY A 148 4.58 -1.81 -22.32
C GLY A 148 5.06 -2.80 -21.26
N VAL A 149 4.10 -3.55 -20.71
CA VAL A 149 4.02 -5.03 -20.67
C VAL A 149 2.51 -5.30 -20.75
N GLY A 150 2.06 -6.36 -21.42
CA GLY A 150 0.64 -6.74 -21.49
C GLY A 150 0.07 -7.07 -20.11
N ARG A 151 -0.23 -6.04 -19.33
CA ARG A 151 -0.60 -6.08 -17.92
C ARG A 151 -2.12 -5.91 -17.79
N PRO A 152 -2.88 -7.03 -17.67
CA PRO A 152 -4.33 -6.97 -17.62
C PRO A 152 -4.84 -6.20 -16.40
N ASP A 153 -4.08 -6.18 -15.32
CA ASP A 153 -4.34 -5.40 -14.12
C ASP A 153 -4.33 -3.88 -14.38
N VAL A 154 -3.36 -3.38 -15.15
CA VAL A 154 -3.28 -1.96 -15.52
C VAL A 154 -4.43 -1.57 -16.45
N ALA A 155 -4.74 -2.42 -17.43
CA ALA A 155 -5.87 -2.20 -18.34
C ALA A 155 -7.20 -2.19 -17.60
N PHE A 156 -7.39 -3.11 -16.65
CA PHE A 156 -8.56 -3.14 -15.79
C PHE A 156 -8.68 -1.86 -14.94
N ASN A 157 -7.59 -1.43 -14.30
CA ASN A 157 -7.57 -0.21 -13.49
C ASN A 157 -7.83 1.05 -14.32
N TYR A 158 -7.33 1.11 -15.55
CA TYR A 158 -7.63 2.17 -16.51
C TYR A 158 -9.13 2.25 -16.79
N GLU A 159 -9.74 1.13 -17.17
CA GLU A 159 -11.19 1.03 -17.46
C GLU A 159 -12.04 1.40 -16.24
N LEU A 160 -11.63 0.94 -15.06
CA LEU A 160 -12.29 1.28 -13.80
C LEU A 160 -12.25 2.79 -13.54
N ALA A 161 -11.10 3.44 -13.74
CA ALA A 161 -10.95 4.87 -13.55
C ALA A 161 -11.80 5.68 -14.54
N VAL A 162 -11.83 5.26 -15.82
CA VAL A 162 -12.67 5.88 -16.86
C VAL A 162 -14.15 5.78 -16.50
N ARG A 163 -14.64 4.59 -16.15
CA ARG A 163 -16.05 4.39 -15.77
C ARG A 163 -16.43 5.20 -14.55
N LEU A 164 -15.59 5.21 -13.52
CA LEU A 164 -15.83 5.99 -12.30
C LEU A 164 -15.94 7.49 -12.61
N ARG A 165 -15.03 8.00 -13.45
CA ARG A 165 -15.02 9.38 -13.93
C ARG A 165 -16.29 9.73 -14.73
N GLU A 166 -16.76 8.83 -15.58
CA GLU A 166 -18.03 8.99 -16.31
C GLU A 166 -19.26 8.96 -15.39
N GLU A 167 -19.33 8.05 -14.42
CA GLU A 167 -20.44 7.96 -13.47
C GLU A 167 -20.56 9.23 -12.61
N ILE A 168 -19.43 9.72 -12.09
CA ILE A 168 -19.36 10.97 -11.33
C ILE A 168 -19.68 12.16 -12.24
N GLY A 169 -19.17 12.16 -13.48
CA GLY A 169 -19.44 13.18 -14.50
C GLY A 169 -20.90 13.22 -14.97
N ALA A 170 -21.60 12.09 -14.93
CA ALA A 170 -23.04 11.99 -15.19
C ALA A 170 -23.90 12.25 -13.94
N GLY A 171 -23.29 12.37 -12.75
CA GLY A 171 -24.01 12.56 -11.49
C GLY A 171 -24.72 11.30 -10.98
N LYS A 172 -24.43 10.13 -11.58
CA LYS A 172 -24.97 8.83 -11.16
C LYS A 172 -24.37 8.36 -9.83
N ARG A 173 -23.20 8.90 -9.48
CA ARG A 173 -22.50 8.65 -8.22
C ARG A 173 -22.26 9.97 -7.51
N LYS A 174 -22.72 10.12 -6.27
CA LYS A 174 -22.29 11.23 -5.41
C LYS A 174 -20.81 11.02 -5.09
N ALA A 175 -20.05 12.11 -5.00
CA ALA A 175 -18.62 12.07 -4.64
C ALA A 175 -18.40 11.09 -3.49
N LEU A 176 -17.30 10.32 -3.54
CA LEU A 176 -16.96 9.33 -2.52
C LEU A 176 -16.92 10.05 -1.16
N THR A 177 -17.99 9.92 -0.37
CA THR A 177 -18.17 10.72 0.84
C THR A 177 -17.50 10.06 2.03
N ASN A 178 -16.68 10.87 2.69
CA ASN A 178 -16.39 10.92 4.12
C ASN A 178 -15.81 9.64 4.75
N VAL A 179 -14.48 9.58 4.77
CA VAL A 179 -13.78 8.96 5.90
C VAL A 179 -14.29 9.69 7.15
N LYS A 180 -15.01 8.99 8.02
CA LYS A 180 -15.27 9.49 9.37
C LYS A 180 -13.92 9.57 10.06
N THR A 181 -13.41 10.78 10.23
CA THR A 181 -12.28 11.10 11.11
C THR A 181 -12.72 11.02 12.57
N GLU A 182 -13.09 9.82 13.01
CA GLU A 182 -13.10 9.46 14.43
C GLU A 182 -12.19 8.24 14.51
N ASP A 183 -11.04 8.40 15.18
CA ASP A 183 -10.08 7.33 15.51
C ASP A 183 -10.81 6.19 16.24
N THR A 184 -11.41 5.30 15.45
CA THR A 184 -11.96 4.03 15.87
C THR A 184 -11.20 2.99 15.05
N GLU A 185 -11.08 1.75 15.53
CA GLU A 185 -10.47 0.60 14.81
C GLU A 185 -11.00 0.38 13.36
N SER A 186 -11.99 1.16 12.94
CA SER A 186 -12.56 1.33 11.60
C SER A 186 -11.86 2.36 10.71
N ASP A 187 -10.69 2.88 11.11
CA ASP A 187 -9.83 3.59 10.16
C ASP A 187 -9.56 2.62 9.00
N PRO A 188 -9.58 3.05 7.72
CA PRO A 188 -9.45 2.14 6.60
C PRO A 188 -8.18 1.33 6.84
N ASN A 189 -8.29 0.03 7.05
CA ASN A 189 -7.12 -0.79 7.29
C ASN A 189 -6.45 -1.05 5.93
N MET A 190 -5.31 -1.73 5.93
CA MET A 190 -4.54 -1.98 4.70
C MET A 190 -5.33 -2.80 3.66
N HIS A 191 -6.44 -3.41 4.06
CA HIS A 191 -7.36 -4.17 3.20
C HIS A 191 -8.45 -3.30 2.54
N GLY A 192 -8.46 -1.99 2.77
CA GLY A 192 -9.44 -1.05 2.23
C GLY A 192 -10.48 -0.64 3.27
N ASP A 193 -11.57 -0.06 2.80
CA ASP A 193 -12.70 0.23 3.68
C ASP A 193 -13.29 -1.10 4.20
N PRO A 194 -13.69 -1.17 5.48
CA PRO A 194 -14.44 -2.32 5.95
C PRO A 194 -15.64 -2.53 5.01
N GLY A 195 -15.79 -3.75 4.50
CA GLY A 195 -16.90 -4.09 3.63
C GLY A 195 -18.22 -3.68 4.28
N GLU A 196 -19.10 -3.02 3.53
CA GLU A 196 -20.40 -2.66 4.05
C GLU A 196 -21.10 -3.93 4.57
N PRO A 197 -21.69 -3.89 5.77
CA PRO A 197 -22.50 -5.00 6.25
C PRO A 197 -23.52 -5.34 5.15
N PRO A 198 -23.67 -6.63 4.78
CA PRO A 198 -24.71 -7.06 3.85
C PRO A 198 -26.05 -6.39 4.17
N LYS A 199 -26.67 -5.79 3.15
CA LYS A 199 -27.89 -4.97 3.29
C LYS A 199 -29.05 -5.70 3.97
N ASP A 200 -29.00 -7.03 3.98
CA ASP A 200 -30.02 -7.91 4.54
C ASP A 200 -29.64 -8.53 5.90
N MET A 201 -28.48 -8.18 6.47
CA MET A 201 -28.09 -8.67 7.79
C MET A 201 -28.87 -7.92 8.87
N LYS A 202 -29.97 -8.52 9.33
CA LYS A 202 -30.54 -8.15 10.62
C LYS A 202 -29.49 -8.46 11.67
N VAL A 203 -28.88 -7.42 12.24
CA VAL A 203 -28.01 -7.54 13.41
C VAL A 203 -28.91 -7.93 14.60
N GLU A 204 -29.37 -9.18 14.60
CA GLU A 204 -29.86 -9.79 15.82
C GLU A 204 -28.64 -9.84 16.73
N GLN A 205 -28.61 -8.93 17.71
CA GLN A 205 -27.67 -8.92 18.81
C GLN A 205 -27.36 -10.36 19.18
N PHE A 206 -26.12 -10.81 18.93
CA PHE A 206 -25.67 -12.10 19.45
C PHE A 206 -25.84 -12.03 20.97
N GLN A 207 -26.91 -12.63 21.47
CA GLN A 207 -27.12 -12.77 22.90
C GLN A 207 -26.11 -13.80 23.37
N ILE A 208 -24.93 -13.32 23.75
CA ILE A 208 -23.92 -14.12 24.42
C ILE A 208 -24.56 -14.57 25.74
N ARG A 209 -25.10 -15.78 25.75
CA ARG A 209 -25.58 -16.42 26.98
C ARG A 209 -24.36 -16.83 27.79
N ILE A 210 -23.93 -15.95 28.69
CA ILE A 210 -22.99 -16.30 29.75
C ILE A 210 -23.77 -17.17 30.75
N PRO A 211 -23.43 -18.46 30.94
CA PRO A 211 -24.04 -19.25 32.00
C PRO A 211 -23.55 -18.69 33.34
N MET A 212 -24.44 -18.01 34.08
CA MET A 212 -24.16 -17.57 35.45
C MET A 212 -24.40 -18.70 36.44
N ASP A 213 -23.64 -18.69 37.54
CA ASP A 213 -23.77 -19.66 38.62
C ASP A 213 -25.12 -19.47 39.37
N PRO A 214 -25.81 -20.53 39.83
CA PRO A 214 -27.15 -20.44 40.42
C PRO A 214 -27.26 -19.53 41.65
N LYS A 215 -26.13 -19.25 42.33
CA LYS A 215 -26.07 -18.36 43.50
C LYS A 215 -26.14 -16.89 43.10
N GLU A 216 -25.55 -16.51 41.96
CA GLU A 216 -25.56 -15.14 41.43
C GLU A 216 -26.94 -14.77 40.86
N ILE A 217 -27.67 -15.76 40.35
CA ILE A 217 -29.06 -15.60 39.87
C ILE A 217 -30.01 -15.24 41.02
N LYS A 218 -29.82 -15.82 42.21
CA LYS A 218 -30.67 -15.51 43.38
C LYS A 218 -30.39 -14.12 43.94
N GLN A 219 -29.12 -13.73 43.99
CA GLN A 219 -28.70 -12.41 44.50
C GLN A 219 -29.19 -11.28 43.59
N SER A 220 -29.10 -11.45 42.27
CA SER A 220 -29.63 -10.48 41.29
C SER A 220 -31.16 -10.40 41.27
N GLN A 221 -31.87 -11.50 41.54
CA GLN A 221 -33.33 -11.49 41.70
C GLN A 221 -33.79 -10.82 43.01
N GLU A 222 -33.04 -10.97 44.11
CA GLU A 222 -33.33 -10.29 45.38
C GLU A 222 -33.07 -8.78 45.29
N GLU A 223 -32.01 -8.34 44.58
CA GLU A 223 -31.75 -6.91 44.31
C GLU A 223 -32.80 -6.27 43.39
N ALA A 224 -33.36 -7.03 42.44
CA ALA A 224 -34.42 -6.55 41.55
C ALA A 224 -35.82 -6.51 42.20
N ALA A 225 -36.03 -7.19 43.33
CA ALA A 225 -37.33 -7.28 44.01
C ALA A 225 -37.75 -5.97 44.74
N GLY A 226 -36.83 -5.00 44.87
CA GLY A 226 -37.08 -3.73 45.57
C GLY A 226 -37.67 -2.59 44.72
N THR A 227 -37.73 -2.72 43.39
CA THR A 227 -38.17 -1.65 42.49
C THR A 227 -39.39 -2.06 41.67
N GLY A 228 -40.54 -2.14 42.35
CA GLY A 228 -41.84 -2.35 41.70
C GLY A 228 -42.20 -1.22 40.74
N ALA A 229 -42.31 -1.53 39.44
CA ALA A 229 -42.79 -0.59 38.44
C ALA A 229 -44.27 -0.23 38.66
N ALA A 230 -44.59 1.07 38.61
CA ALA A 230 -45.96 1.57 38.75
C ALA A 230 -46.86 1.12 37.58
N ARG A 231 -48.00 0.50 37.91
CA ARG A 231 -49.03 0.06 36.95
C ARG A 231 -49.67 1.29 36.27
N ARG A 232 -49.50 1.43 34.96
CA ARG A 232 -50.22 2.45 34.15
C ARG A 232 -51.66 1.99 33.89
N LYS A 233 -52.63 2.83 34.25
CA LYS A 233 -54.06 2.63 33.99
C LYS A 233 -54.35 2.95 32.50
N ARG A 234 -55.04 2.06 31.79
CA ARG A 234 -55.53 2.27 30.42
C ARG A 234 -56.71 3.25 30.43
N GLY A 235 -56.66 4.24 29.55
CA GLY A 235 -57.75 5.07 29.07
C GLY A 235 -57.61 5.19 27.56
#